data_AF-A0A5F1YYZ0-F1
#
_entry.id   AF-A0A5F1YYZ0-F1
#
_cell.length_a   1.000
_cell.length_b   1.000
_cell.length_c   1.000
_cell.angle_alpha   90.00
_cell.angle_beta   90.00
_cell.angle_gamma   90.00
#
_symmetry.space_group_name_H-M   'P 1'
#
loop_
_entity.id
_entity.type
_entity.pdbx_description
1 polymer ?
#
loop_
_entity_poly.entity_id
_entity_poly.type
_entity_poly.pdbx_seq_one_letter_code
_entity_poly.pdbx_strand_id
1 'polypeptide(L)'
;MLTQIKQRSVVTTLEKSKVVPYSVRIFLSLLIGFFSSTNCNQSGGNQSELLSSVLFLLGSRSGFQLNTTLKDSNSINSAQSFSLPNQVGFGGQAAAISNDNVQGLFINYLEATAFDYRPDEEEQESVKEYGVNAPDWSYWLVVPPPGFFPSTEVYESAMNNVLKIGGEIHPDWYRLGGISGKRDFEIDAFSLTIDAPGLVYNDEYFGVTWGPDSTALNGKHPLFKYEQWSDAPIHTAKLDFPGFHSLQDVPGNTFLTDASITVIFIRNDVLTAPAQIQLTEESYIHPGNYLNVGYKSRTLTDSENDFVLSMLRQSYPLTYRTNILLIPFDGPITIVFEGETNLEQKRFLWKETDIQIGFDLSNIIDTDPTKSSLENLSFMMKGDTNNVPFGMNMKVVRKEIGISK
;
A
#
# COMPACT_ATOMS: atom_id res chain seq x y z
N MET A 1 76.31 -15.87 31.43
CA MET A 1 76.99 -14.55 31.41
C MET A 1 76.32 -13.75 30.30
N LEU A 2 75.60 -12.67 30.63
CA LEU A 2 74.97 -11.65 29.76
C LEU A 2 73.96 -12.16 28.71
N THR A 3 72.63 -12.12 28.91
CA THR A 3 71.68 -10.99 29.08
C THR A 3 71.44 -10.17 27.80
N GLN A 4 70.14 -9.99 27.48
CA GLN A 4 69.46 -9.09 26.51
C GLN A 4 68.95 -9.75 25.22
N ILE A 5 67.73 -9.52 24.71
CA ILE A 5 66.56 -8.72 25.10
C ILE A 5 65.31 -9.36 24.47
N LYS A 6 64.19 -9.32 25.19
CA LYS A 6 62.81 -9.61 24.74
C LYS A 6 62.41 -8.78 23.51
N GLN A 7 61.79 -9.41 22.52
CA GLN A 7 60.68 -8.81 21.80
C GLN A 7 59.45 -9.72 21.92
N ARG A 8 58.53 -9.31 22.80
CA ARG A 8 57.13 -9.72 22.78
C ARG A 8 56.47 -8.90 21.67
N SER A 9 55.99 -9.55 20.63
CA SER A 9 55.08 -8.92 19.68
C SER A 9 53.73 -8.74 20.38
N VAL A 10 53.36 -7.47 20.54
CA VAL A 10 52.11 -7.02 21.11
C VAL A 10 50.98 -7.26 20.12
N VAL A 11 49.86 -7.71 20.68
CA VAL A 11 48.53 -7.84 20.09
C VAL A 11 48.14 -6.61 19.26
N THR A 12 47.57 -6.83 18.08
CA THR A 12 46.58 -5.90 17.52
C THR A 12 45.35 -6.70 17.13
N THR A 13 44.46 -6.84 18.11
CA THR A 13 43.03 -7.06 17.88
C THR A 13 42.58 -5.92 16.97
N LEU A 14 42.19 -6.26 15.73
CA LEU A 14 41.38 -5.36 14.92
C LEU A 14 40.01 -5.28 15.60
N GLU A 15 39.87 -4.32 16.52
CA GLU A 15 38.56 -3.79 16.88
C GLU A 15 37.87 -3.37 15.57
N LYS A 16 36.85 -4.15 15.19
CA LYS A 16 35.85 -3.71 14.24
C LYS A 16 35.28 -2.41 14.80
N SER A 17 35.71 -1.30 14.21
CA SER A 17 35.12 0.01 14.45
C SER A 17 33.63 -0.08 14.14
N LYS A 18 32.82 -0.17 15.20
CA LYS A 18 31.40 0.13 15.17
C LYS A 18 31.27 1.61 14.88
N VAL A 19 31.33 2.00 13.60
CA VAL A 19 30.87 3.33 13.18
C VAL A 19 29.35 3.29 13.14
N VAL A 20 28.76 3.27 14.34
CA VAL A 20 27.42 3.84 14.56
C VAL A 20 27.57 5.34 14.34
N PRO A 21 26.65 6.05 13.65
CA PRO A 21 26.91 7.39 13.17
C PRO A 21 26.89 8.39 14.34
N TYR A 22 28.06 8.61 14.95
CA TYR A 22 28.32 9.69 15.91
C TYR A 22 28.02 11.08 15.32
N SER A 23 27.99 11.18 13.98
CA SER A 23 27.59 12.39 13.25
C SER A 23 26.16 12.83 13.56
N VAL A 24 25.21 11.90 13.76
CA VAL A 24 23.80 12.24 14.01
C VAL A 24 23.62 12.84 15.41
N ARG A 25 24.31 12.32 16.43
CA ARG A 25 24.25 12.86 17.81
C ARG A 25 24.89 14.24 17.91
N ILE A 26 25.98 14.48 17.20
CA ILE A 26 26.64 15.80 17.15
C ILE A 26 25.74 16.81 16.42
N PHE A 27 25.11 16.40 15.32
CA PHE A 27 24.16 17.25 14.59
C PHE A 27 22.91 17.57 15.43
N LEU A 28 22.39 16.60 16.20
CA LEU A 28 21.25 16.78 17.11
C LEU A 28 21.56 17.79 18.22
N SER A 29 22.74 17.68 18.84
CA SER A 29 23.20 18.61 19.87
C SER A 29 23.44 20.02 19.31
N LEU A 30 23.95 20.13 18.07
CA LEU A 30 24.12 21.41 17.38
C LEU A 30 22.78 22.03 16.99
N LEU A 31 21.79 21.23 16.56
CA LEU A 31 20.45 21.71 16.22
C LEU A 31 19.69 22.20 17.46
N ILE A 32 19.71 21.41 18.54
CA ILE A 32 19.13 21.79 19.85
C ILE A 32 19.83 23.04 20.39
N GLY A 33 21.15 23.13 20.24
CA GLY A 33 21.95 24.31 20.59
C GLY A 33 21.60 25.55 19.76
N PHE A 34 21.40 25.39 18.45
CA PHE A 34 20.97 26.49 17.57
C PHE A 34 19.59 27.01 17.99
N PHE A 35 18.61 26.12 18.18
CA PHE A 35 17.25 26.49 18.59
C PHE A 35 17.15 27.09 20.00
N SER A 36 18.03 26.71 20.92
CA SER A 36 18.11 27.33 22.26
C SER A 36 18.84 28.68 22.24
N SER A 37 19.69 28.95 21.24
CA SER A 37 20.38 30.23 21.08
C SER A 37 19.62 31.27 20.25
N THR A 38 18.72 30.86 19.35
CA THR A 38 17.91 31.77 18.53
C THR A 38 16.64 32.28 19.22
N ASN A 39 16.40 31.92 20.49
CA ASN A 39 15.10 32.11 21.15
C ASN A 39 15.13 32.96 22.44
N CYS A 40 16.00 33.96 22.51
CA CYS A 40 15.82 35.01 23.52
C CYS A 40 14.77 36.07 23.12
N ASN A 41 14.25 36.07 21.88
CA ASN A 41 13.22 37.04 21.47
C ASN A 41 12.45 36.56 20.23
N GLN A 42 11.37 35.79 20.40
CA GLN A 42 10.11 35.98 19.65
C GLN A 42 9.06 34.94 20.04
N SER A 43 7.87 35.44 20.35
CA SER A 43 6.68 34.68 20.72
C SER A 43 5.95 34.12 19.49
N GLY A 44 5.58 32.85 19.55
CA GLY A 44 4.31 32.35 19.00
C GLY A 44 4.35 31.66 17.63
N GLY A 45 4.01 30.37 17.62
CA GLY A 45 3.48 29.64 16.46
C GLY A 45 4.51 28.92 15.58
N ASN A 46 4.25 27.67 15.22
CA ASN A 46 4.90 26.84 14.20
C ASN A 46 6.28 26.22 14.47
N GLN A 47 7.02 26.65 15.51
CA GLN A 47 8.34 26.05 15.77
C GLN A 47 8.28 24.65 16.39
N SER A 48 7.25 24.34 17.19
CA SER A 48 7.07 22.99 17.75
C SER A 48 6.72 21.96 16.69
N GLU A 49 5.92 22.35 15.68
CA GLU A 49 5.57 21.51 14.52
C GLU A 49 6.76 21.28 13.60
N LEU A 50 7.62 22.29 13.41
CA LEU A 50 8.89 22.13 12.68
C LEU A 50 9.85 21.22 13.45
N LEU A 51 9.99 21.39 14.77
CA LEU A 51 10.84 20.53 15.58
C LEU A 51 10.32 19.09 15.62
N SER A 52 9.01 18.88 15.77
CA SER A 52 8.40 17.55 15.75
C SER A 52 8.46 16.93 14.36
N SER A 53 8.27 17.70 13.29
CA SER A 53 8.45 17.23 11.91
C SER A 53 9.88 16.84 11.62
N VAL A 54 10.86 17.61 12.11
CA VAL A 54 12.30 17.30 11.97
C VAL A 54 12.70 16.11 12.84
N LEU A 55 12.20 16.01 14.08
CA LEU A 55 12.44 14.86 14.97
C LEU A 55 11.77 13.59 14.44
N PHE A 56 10.58 13.69 13.83
CA PHE A 56 9.93 12.59 13.14
C PHE A 56 10.66 12.23 11.84
N LEU A 57 11.14 13.21 11.07
CA LEU A 57 12.03 13.00 9.92
C LEU A 57 13.35 12.31 10.31
N LEU A 58 13.85 12.55 11.52
CA LEU A 58 15.07 11.93 12.04
C LEU A 58 14.79 10.56 12.69
N GLY A 59 13.62 10.38 13.31
CA GLY A 59 13.15 9.12 13.88
C GLY A 59 12.66 8.10 12.84
N SER A 60 12.10 8.56 11.74
CA SER A 60 11.67 7.74 10.58
C SER A 60 12.82 7.36 9.64
N ARG A 61 14.02 7.90 9.85
CA ARG A 61 15.22 7.65 9.00
C ARG A 61 16.10 6.50 9.46
N SER A 62 15.70 5.71 10.45
CA SER A 62 16.42 4.48 10.80
C SER A 62 16.04 3.30 9.89
N GLY A 63 16.03 3.51 8.57
CA GLY A 63 15.67 2.45 7.65
C GLY A 63 15.99 2.70 6.18
N PHE A 64 15.94 1.62 5.42
CA PHE A 64 16.12 1.59 3.97
C PHE A 64 14.80 1.81 3.25
N GLN A 65 14.85 2.08 1.94
CA GLN A 65 13.68 2.41 1.12
C GLN A 65 13.55 1.42 -0.04
N LEU A 66 12.41 0.74 -0.11
CA LEU A 66 12.01 -0.03 -1.28
C LEU A 66 11.02 0.82 -2.07
N ASN A 67 11.25 0.92 -3.38
CA ASN A 67 10.29 1.58 -4.24
C ASN A 67 9.12 0.62 -4.48
N THR A 68 7.91 1.17 -4.50
CA THR A 68 6.75 0.51 -5.07
C THR A 68 6.23 1.42 -6.17
N THR A 69 5.85 0.86 -7.30
CA THR A 69 5.27 1.60 -8.42
C THR A 69 3.95 0.94 -8.82
N LEU A 70 2.87 1.72 -8.85
CA LEU A 70 1.56 1.27 -9.34
C LEU A 70 1.46 1.66 -10.82
N LYS A 71 1.46 0.69 -11.74
CA LYS A 71 1.58 0.88 -13.19
C LYS A 71 0.39 0.37 -14.01
N ASP A 72 -0.20 1.20 -14.87
CA ASP A 72 -1.25 0.74 -15.80
C ASP A 72 -0.66 -0.15 -16.89
N SER A 73 -1.37 -1.20 -17.31
CA SER A 73 -0.91 -2.15 -18.32
C SER A 73 -0.61 -1.45 -19.65
N ASN A 74 -1.31 -0.35 -19.97
CA ASN A 74 -1.06 0.44 -21.17
C ASN A 74 0.20 1.32 -21.09
N SER A 75 0.78 1.49 -19.90
CA SER A 75 2.05 2.21 -19.72
C SER A 75 3.28 1.32 -20.00
N ILE A 76 3.07 0.01 -20.21
CA ILE A 76 4.08 -0.94 -20.72
C ILE A 76 3.55 -1.44 -22.07
N ASN A 77 4.06 -0.93 -23.18
CA ASN A 77 3.61 -1.34 -24.51
C ASN A 77 3.50 -2.88 -24.66
N SER A 78 2.27 -3.35 -24.91
CA SER A 78 1.83 -4.66 -25.46
C SER A 78 1.90 -5.93 -24.58
N ALA A 79 0.73 -6.53 -24.26
CA ALA A 79 0.10 -7.61 -25.04
C ALA A 79 -1.02 -8.32 -24.26
N GLN A 80 -2.17 -8.52 -24.93
CA GLN A 80 -3.30 -9.40 -24.61
C GLN A 80 -4.50 -8.79 -23.85
N SER A 81 -5.25 -7.92 -24.54
CA SER A 81 -6.67 -7.71 -24.27
C SER A 81 -7.51 -8.71 -25.08
N PHE A 82 -8.22 -9.62 -24.39
CA PHE A 82 -9.23 -10.48 -25.01
C PHE A 82 -10.59 -9.77 -24.97
N SER A 83 -11.21 -9.57 -26.13
CA SER A 83 -12.60 -9.14 -26.27
C SER A 83 -13.50 -10.34 -26.60
N LEU A 84 -14.66 -10.42 -25.96
CA LEU A 84 -15.74 -11.35 -26.32
C LEU A 84 -17.09 -10.61 -26.33
N PRO A 85 -18.03 -11.03 -27.19
CA PRO A 85 -19.09 -10.18 -27.74
C PRO A 85 -20.38 -10.14 -26.92
N ASN A 86 -21.09 -9.03 -27.08
CA ASN A 86 -22.40 -8.69 -26.52
C ASN A 86 -23.49 -9.76 -26.77
N GLN A 87 -24.31 -9.98 -25.74
CA GLN A 87 -25.69 -10.48 -25.91
C GLN A 87 -26.69 -9.56 -25.19
N VAL A 88 -27.87 -9.47 -25.81
CA VAL A 88 -28.93 -8.47 -25.62
C VAL A 88 -29.99 -8.96 -24.63
N GLY A 89 -30.54 -8.06 -23.80
CA GLY A 89 -31.83 -8.32 -23.11
C GLY A 89 -32.35 -7.28 -22.11
N PHE A 90 -33.11 -6.30 -22.61
CA PHE A 90 -34.26 -5.54 -22.04
C PHE A 90 -34.26 -4.87 -20.65
N GLY A 91 -34.53 -3.54 -20.67
CA GLY A 91 -35.46 -2.89 -19.72
C GLY A 91 -35.05 -1.49 -19.22
N GLY A 92 -35.43 -0.42 -19.94
CA GLY A 92 -35.08 0.98 -19.63
C GLY A 92 -33.72 1.38 -20.23
N GLN A 93 -33.64 2.48 -20.99
CA GLN A 93 -32.35 2.92 -21.54
C GLN A 93 -31.53 3.65 -20.48
N ALA A 94 -31.02 2.88 -19.51
CA ALA A 94 -29.84 3.29 -18.77
C ALA A 94 -28.75 3.60 -19.79
N ALA A 95 -28.17 4.80 -19.72
CA ALA A 95 -27.05 5.15 -20.58
C ALA A 95 -25.90 4.17 -20.29
N ALA A 96 -25.53 3.39 -21.32
CA ALA A 96 -24.44 2.42 -21.21
C ALA A 96 -23.13 3.16 -20.90
N ILE A 97 -22.34 2.60 -19.97
CA ILE A 97 -21.02 3.13 -19.64
C ILE A 97 -20.01 2.66 -20.68
N SER A 98 -19.12 3.54 -21.13
CA SER A 98 -18.02 3.19 -22.04
C SER A 98 -16.67 3.33 -21.35
N ASN A 99 -15.82 2.31 -21.46
CA ASN A 99 -14.46 2.40 -20.91
C ASN A 99 -13.61 3.49 -21.61
N ASP A 100 -13.90 3.84 -22.87
CA ASP A 100 -13.18 4.90 -23.60
C ASP A 100 -13.34 6.29 -22.96
N ASN A 101 -14.38 6.47 -22.13
CA ASN A 101 -14.64 7.72 -21.41
C ASN A 101 -13.92 7.77 -20.05
N VAL A 102 -13.36 6.66 -19.58
CA VAL A 102 -12.57 6.65 -18.34
C VAL A 102 -11.25 7.35 -18.62
N GLN A 103 -10.88 8.29 -17.75
CA GLN A 103 -9.62 9.04 -17.88
C GLN A 103 -8.64 8.69 -16.76
N GLY A 104 -9.14 8.22 -15.62
CA GLY A 104 -8.30 7.73 -14.54
C GLY A 104 -9.08 7.19 -13.36
N LEU A 105 -8.37 6.43 -12.52
CA LEU A 105 -8.83 5.98 -11.22
C LEU A 105 -8.41 7.02 -10.17
N PHE A 106 -9.40 7.64 -9.53
CA PHE A 106 -9.18 8.43 -8.33
C PHE A 106 -8.93 7.50 -7.14
N ILE A 107 -7.96 7.86 -6.31
CA ILE A 107 -7.52 7.14 -5.14
C ILE A 107 -7.40 8.15 -4.00
N ASN A 108 -8.23 8.01 -2.97
CA ASN A 108 -8.18 8.91 -1.83
C ASN A 108 -6.84 8.79 -1.10
N TYR A 109 -6.38 7.57 -0.82
CA TYR A 109 -4.99 7.29 -0.48
C TYR A 109 -4.66 5.82 -0.75
N LEU A 110 -3.36 5.53 -0.80
CA LEU A 110 -2.83 4.18 -0.84
C LEU A 110 -2.20 3.84 0.51
N GLU A 111 -2.31 2.57 0.88
CA GLU A 111 -1.54 1.99 1.97
C GLU A 111 -0.91 0.70 1.48
N ALA A 112 0.39 0.50 1.74
CA ALA A 112 1.09 -0.71 1.32
C ALA A 112 2.05 -1.19 2.40
N THR A 113 2.01 -2.49 2.66
CA THR A 113 2.81 -3.13 3.71
C THR A 113 3.40 -4.44 3.22
N ALA A 114 4.70 -4.61 3.38
CA ALA A 114 5.36 -5.90 3.21
C ALA A 114 5.40 -6.63 4.55
N PHE A 115 5.11 -7.92 4.55
CA PHE A 115 5.05 -8.79 5.72
C PHE A 115 6.02 -9.96 5.56
N ASP A 116 6.65 -10.30 6.67
CA ASP A 116 7.62 -11.38 6.82
C ASP A 116 7.15 -12.27 7.96
N TYR A 117 6.75 -13.50 7.62
CA TYR A 117 6.14 -14.46 8.51
C TYR A 117 7.20 -15.22 9.29
N ARG A 118 7.31 -14.88 10.57
CA ARG A 118 8.38 -15.33 11.46
C ARG A 118 7.79 -15.83 12.77
N PRO A 119 6.96 -16.88 12.74
CA PRO A 119 6.50 -17.51 13.97
C PRO A 119 7.72 -17.98 14.78
N ASP A 120 7.62 -17.93 16.10
CA ASP A 120 8.64 -18.37 17.06
C ASP A 120 9.85 -17.45 17.26
N GLU A 121 9.96 -16.33 16.54
CA GLU A 121 11.02 -15.35 16.77
C GLU A 121 10.77 -14.50 18.02
N GLU A 122 11.80 -14.29 18.83
CA GLU A 122 11.69 -13.55 20.10
C GLU A 122 11.40 -12.06 19.88
N GLU A 123 11.89 -11.50 18.77
CA GLU A 123 11.71 -10.10 18.40
C GLU A 123 11.26 -9.96 16.94
N GLN A 124 10.14 -9.27 16.77
CA GLN A 124 9.61 -8.91 15.46
C GLN A 124 10.10 -7.52 15.05
N GLU A 125 10.51 -7.39 13.79
CA GLU A 125 10.88 -6.10 13.22
C GLU A 125 9.63 -5.36 12.78
N SER A 126 9.31 -4.30 13.52
CA SER A 126 8.14 -3.48 13.32
C SER A 126 8.39 -2.07 13.81
N VAL A 127 7.58 -1.13 13.33
CA VAL A 127 7.64 0.27 13.77
C VAL A 127 6.64 0.46 14.92
N LYS A 128 7.16 0.61 16.14
CA LYS A 128 6.37 0.58 17.39
C LYS A 128 5.30 1.66 17.46
N GLU A 129 5.52 2.77 16.76
CA GLU A 129 4.63 3.92 16.66
C GLU A 129 3.24 3.57 16.11
N TYR A 130 3.10 2.46 15.39
CA TYR A 130 1.82 2.02 14.83
C TYR A 130 1.00 1.12 15.78
N GLY A 131 1.55 0.76 16.95
CA GLY A 131 0.81 0.01 17.99
C GLY A 131 0.37 -1.40 17.58
N VAL A 132 0.91 -1.94 16.49
CA VAL A 132 0.61 -3.29 16.01
C VAL A 132 1.28 -4.30 16.92
N ASN A 133 0.50 -5.25 17.43
CA ASN A 133 1.00 -6.37 18.22
C ASN A 133 0.95 -7.64 17.37
N ALA A 134 2.02 -7.89 16.61
CA ALA A 134 2.11 -9.03 15.73
C ALA A 134 3.24 -9.98 16.15
N PRO A 135 3.00 -10.94 17.06
CA PRO A 135 4.04 -11.84 17.56
C PRO A 135 4.65 -12.75 16.48
N ASP A 136 3.93 -13.05 15.40
CA ASP A 136 4.41 -13.93 14.33
C ASP A 136 4.87 -13.15 13.08
N TRP A 137 4.75 -11.82 13.06
CA TRP A 137 4.97 -11.03 11.85
C TRP A 137 5.90 -9.86 12.08
N SER A 138 6.96 -9.83 11.28
CA SER A 138 7.69 -8.60 11.01
C SER A 138 7.00 -7.88 9.85
N TYR A 139 6.97 -6.56 9.87
CA TYR A 139 6.32 -5.80 8.81
C TYR A 139 7.06 -4.50 8.49
N TRP A 140 6.95 -4.11 7.24
CA TRP A 140 7.47 -2.88 6.69
C TRP A 140 6.36 -2.11 6.00
N LEU A 141 5.99 -0.94 6.55
CA LEU A 141 5.15 0.00 5.84
C LEU A 141 5.92 0.62 4.67
N VAL A 142 5.57 0.22 3.46
CA VAL A 142 6.14 0.79 2.24
C VAL A 142 5.46 2.11 1.93
N VAL A 143 4.13 2.13 2.02
CA VAL A 143 3.30 3.33 1.90
C VAL A 143 2.44 3.45 3.16
N PRO A 144 2.85 4.23 4.17
CA PRO A 144 2.08 4.37 5.39
C PRO A 144 0.84 5.24 5.15
N PRO A 145 -0.28 4.96 5.86
CA PRO A 145 -1.51 5.73 5.68
C PRO A 145 -1.36 7.19 6.13
N PRO A 146 -2.10 8.13 5.52
CA PRO A 146 -1.84 9.56 5.65
C PRO A 146 -1.99 10.09 7.08
N GLY A 147 -2.87 9.51 7.90
CA GLY A 147 -3.10 9.91 9.29
C GLY A 147 -1.91 9.76 10.24
N PHE A 148 -0.81 9.17 9.78
CA PHE A 148 0.43 8.99 10.55
C PHE A 148 1.49 10.06 10.26
N PHE A 149 1.23 11.00 9.35
CA PHE A 149 2.16 12.06 9.04
C PHE A 149 1.95 13.29 9.94
N PRO A 150 3.02 13.87 10.51
CA PRO A 150 2.91 15.00 11.42
C PRO A 150 2.69 16.35 10.72
N SER A 151 2.80 16.42 9.39
CA SER A 151 2.65 17.68 8.63
C SER A 151 1.53 17.62 7.60
N THR A 152 0.75 18.70 7.54
CA THR A 152 -0.38 18.88 6.63
C THR A 152 0.04 18.79 5.15
N GLU A 153 1.24 19.26 4.80
CA GLU A 153 1.73 19.19 3.42
C GLU A 153 1.94 17.74 2.94
N VAL A 154 2.49 16.87 3.79
CA VAL A 154 2.72 15.46 3.47
C VAL A 154 1.39 14.70 3.42
N TYR A 155 0.47 15.07 4.32
CA TYR A 155 -0.89 14.55 4.32
C TYR A 155 -1.61 14.89 3.01
N GLU A 156 -1.59 16.17 2.59
CA GLU A 156 -2.23 16.61 1.36
C GLU A 156 -1.57 16.02 0.10
N SER A 157 -0.25 15.82 0.08
CA SER A 157 0.43 15.18 -1.07
C SER A 157 0.05 13.71 -1.22
N ALA A 158 -0.12 12.98 -0.11
CA ALA A 158 -0.45 11.56 -0.11
C ALA A 158 -1.90 11.25 -0.53
N MET A 159 -2.78 12.26 -0.49
CA MET A 159 -4.22 12.06 -0.70
C MET A 159 -4.76 12.60 -2.02
N ASN A 160 -5.95 12.16 -2.44
CA ASN A 160 -6.70 12.73 -3.57
C ASN A 160 -5.91 12.69 -4.90
N ASN A 161 -5.50 11.49 -5.28
CA ASN A 161 -4.59 11.23 -6.37
C ASN A 161 -5.31 10.52 -7.52
N VAL A 162 -5.03 10.88 -8.78
CA VAL A 162 -5.64 10.28 -9.98
C VAL A 162 -4.59 9.56 -10.81
N LEU A 163 -4.70 8.24 -10.83
CA LEU A 163 -3.94 7.40 -11.73
C LEU A 163 -4.58 7.42 -13.12
N LYS A 164 -3.97 8.19 -14.03
CA LYS A 164 -4.43 8.33 -15.41
C LYS A 164 -4.24 7.02 -16.18
N ILE A 165 -5.09 6.76 -17.16
CA ILE A 165 -4.87 5.66 -18.12
C ILE A 165 -3.51 5.86 -18.80
N GLY A 166 -2.72 4.77 -18.89
CA GLY A 166 -1.34 4.80 -19.39
C GLY A 166 -0.34 5.46 -18.44
N GLY A 167 -0.75 5.83 -17.22
CA GLY A 167 0.10 6.43 -16.20
C GLY A 167 0.72 5.43 -15.23
N GLU A 168 1.57 5.95 -14.37
CA GLU A 168 2.15 5.24 -13.23
C GLU A 168 2.18 6.15 -12.00
N ILE A 169 1.94 5.57 -10.82
CA ILE A 169 2.13 6.24 -9.54
C ILE A 169 3.55 5.96 -9.09
N HIS A 170 4.34 7.03 -8.97
CA HIS A 170 5.67 6.95 -8.40
C HIS A 170 5.64 7.06 -6.88
N PRO A 171 6.66 6.53 -6.20
CA PRO A 171 6.90 6.76 -4.77
C PRO A 171 6.84 8.21 -4.33
N ASP A 172 7.10 9.17 -5.21
CA ASP A 172 7.02 10.61 -4.88
C ASP A 172 5.61 11.07 -4.49
N TRP A 173 4.56 10.27 -4.77
CA TRP A 173 3.19 10.53 -4.33
C TRP A 173 2.96 10.24 -2.85
N TYR A 174 3.91 9.60 -2.16
CA TYR A 174 3.79 9.24 -0.74
C TYR A 174 5.14 9.32 -0.03
N ARG A 175 5.15 9.75 1.23
CA ARG A 175 6.36 9.60 2.04
C ARG A 175 6.48 8.15 2.51
N LEU A 176 7.51 7.48 2.00
CA LEU A 176 7.83 6.09 2.30
C LEU A 176 8.09 5.86 3.80
N GLY A 177 7.60 4.73 4.32
CA GLY A 177 8.01 4.23 5.63
C GLY A 177 9.38 3.56 5.57
N GLY A 178 10.07 3.46 6.71
CA GLY A 178 11.40 2.86 6.81
C GLY A 178 11.40 1.60 7.68
N ILE A 179 12.11 0.56 7.23
CA ILE A 179 12.48 -0.59 8.06
C ILE A 179 13.99 -0.61 8.33
N SER A 180 14.38 -1.04 9.53
CA SER A 180 15.80 -1.22 9.86
C SER A 180 16.38 -2.42 9.11
N GLY A 181 17.36 -2.24 8.24
CA GLY A 181 18.00 -3.37 7.56
C GLY A 181 19.09 -4.02 8.40
N LYS A 182 18.69 -4.60 9.54
CA LYS A 182 19.60 -5.33 10.43
C LYS A 182 19.75 -6.81 10.03
N ARG A 183 18.82 -7.33 9.22
CA ARG A 183 18.77 -8.71 8.69
C ARG A 183 18.11 -8.68 7.31
N ASP A 184 18.24 -9.73 6.53
CA ASP A 184 17.43 -9.92 5.32
C ASP A 184 15.93 -9.98 5.68
N PHE A 185 15.09 -9.39 4.82
CA PHE A 185 13.64 -9.35 4.98
C PHE A 185 12.97 -10.23 3.93
N GLU A 186 12.19 -11.23 4.35
CA GLU A 186 11.48 -12.13 3.43
C GLU A 186 10.05 -11.61 3.23
N ILE A 187 9.70 -11.24 1.99
CA ILE A 187 8.33 -10.84 1.66
C ILE A 187 7.53 -12.13 1.45
N ASP A 188 6.77 -12.52 2.46
CA ASP A 188 5.82 -13.62 2.44
C ASP A 188 4.42 -13.18 2.01
N ALA A 189 4.05 -11.96 2.41
CA ALA A 189 2.86 -11.29 1.96
C ALA A 189 3.11 -9.81 1.71
N PHE A 190 2.36 -9.22 0.77
CA PHE A 190 2.39 -7.79 0.49
C PHE A 190 0.95 -7.29 0.38
N SER A 191 0.55 -6.36 1.24
CA SER A 191 -0.75 -5.72 1.13
C SER A 191 -0.67 -4.43 0.34
N LEU A 192 -1.68 -4.18 -0.49
CA LEU A 192 -1.99 -2.89 -1.09
C LEU A 192 -3.47 -2.61 -0.83
N THR A 193 -3.76 -1.50 -0.17
CA THR A 193 -5.12 -0.99 0.04
C THR A 193 -5.32 0.24 -0.82
N ILE A 194 -6.40 0.23 -1.59
CA ILE A 194 -6.92 1.40 -2.30
C ILE A 194 -8.12 1.89 -1.50
N ASP A 195 -7.98 3.06 -0.87
CA ASP A 195 -9.03 3.67 -0.06
C ASP A 195 -9.89 4.63 -0.88
N ALA A 196 -11.21 4.58 -0.64
CA ALA A 196 -12.23 5.42 -1.25
C ALA A 196 -11.97 5.69 -2.75
N PRO A 197 -11.85 4.63 -3.58
CA PRO A 197 -11.58 4.82 -4.99
C PRO A 197 -12.78 5.50 -5.66
N GLY A 198 -12.48 6.28 -6.70
CA GLY A 198 -13.45 6.94 -7.56
C GLY A 198 -12.98 6.88 -9.02
N LEU A 199 -13.80 7.38 -9.93
CA LEU A 199 -13.48 7.46 -11.36
C LEU A 199 -13.47 8.91 -11.80
N VAL A 200 -12.53 9.23 -12.67
CA VAL A 200 -12.64 10.39 -13.56
C VAL A 200 -13.17 9.85 -14.89
N TYR A 201 -14.40 10.21 -15.21
CA TYR A 201 -15.14 9.70 -16.35
C TYR A 201 -15.75 10.87 -17.12
N ASN A 202 -15.37 11.04 -18.39
CA ASN A 202 -15.86 12.12 -19.25
C ASN A 202 -15.74 13.52 -18.62
N ASP A 203 -14.57 13.81 -18.05
CA ASP A 203 -14.21 15.06 -17.35
C ASP A 203 -15.05 15.35 -16.10
N GLU A 204 -15.72 14.34 -15.55
CA GLU A 204 -16.51 14.41 -14.32
C GLU A 204 -15.95 13.44 -13.25
N TYR A 205 -16.17 13.75 -11.98
CA TYR A 205 -15.76 12.90 -10.85
C TYR A 205 -16.93 12.06 -10.34
N PHE A 206 -16.73 10.74 -10.25
CA PHE A 206 -17.67 9.79 -9.68
C PHE A 206 -17.00 9.05 -8.52
N GLY A 207 -17.42 9.31 -7.29
CA GLY A 207 -16.83 8.62 -6.14
C GLY A 207 -17.45 9.02 -4.82
N VAL A 208 -16.94 8.43 -3.74
CA VAL A 208 -17.41 8.77 -2.39
C VAL A 208 -16.90 10.16 -2.02
N THR A 209 -17.79 10.97 -1.45
CA THR A 209 -17.47 12.31 -0.94
C THR A 209 -17.57 12.30 0.59
N TRP A 210 -16.55 12.83 1.27
CA TRP A 210 -16.54 12.93 2.74
C TRP A 210 -16.67 14.40 3.16
N GLY A 211 -17.81 14.76 3.75
CA GLY A 211 -18.06 16.10 4.29
C GLY A 211 -19.52 16.57 4.12
N PRO A 212 -20.00 17.52 4.94
CA PRO A 212 -21.40 17.98 4.94
C PRO A 212 -21.81 18.74 3.66
N ASP A 213 -20.84 19.25 2.87
CA ASP A 213 -21.10 20.09 1.69
C ASP A 213 -20.66 19.44 0.37
N SER A 214 -20.45 18.10 0.31
CA SER A 214 -19.94 17.36 -0.87
C SER A 214 -18.59 17.80 -1.44
N THR A 215 -17.96 18.80 -0.82
CA THR A 215 -16.55 19.14 -1.00
C THR A 215 -15.70 18.14 -0.21
N ALA A 216 -14.56 17.72 -0.75
CA ALA A 216 -13.69 16.69 -0.17
C ALA A 216 -13.19 17.04 1.25
N LEU A 217 -12.34 16.18 1.83
CA LEU A 217 -11.81 16.20 3.20
C LEU A 217 -11.37 17.56 3.81
N ASN A 218 -11.26 18.64 3.04
CA ASN A 218 -10.88 19.99 3.49
C ASN A 218 -11.69 21.12 2.82
N GLY A 219 -12.90 20.85 2.31
CA GLY A 219 -13.69 21.85 1.58
C GLY A 219 -13.21 22.11 0.14
N LYS A 220 -12.21 21.37 -0.34
CA LYS A 220 -11.65 21.45 -1.69
C LYS A 220 -12.35 20.44 -2.62
N HIS A 221 -12.36 20.70 -3.93
CA HIS A 221 -12.76 19.71 -4.92
C HIS A 221 -11.88 18.45 -4.82
N PRO A 222 -12.38 17.20 -4.93
CA PRO A 222 -11.55 15.99 -4.87
C PRO A 222 -10.39 16.00 -5.87
N LEU A 223 -10.58 16.60 -7.04
CA LEU A 223 -9.59 16.66 -8.11
C LEU A 223 -8.78 17.98 -8.13
N PHE A 224 -8.74 18.73 -7.02
CA PHE A 224 -8.10 20.06 -6.95
C PHE A 224 -6.63 20.11 -7.43
N LYS A 225 -5.91 18.98 -7.40
CA LYS A 225 -4.52 18.85 -7.87
C LYS A 225 -4.38 18.88 -9.39
N TYR A 226 -5.47 18.68 -10.11
CA TYR A 226 -5.49 18.49 -11.56
C TYR A 226 -6.27 19.63 -12.19
N GLU A 227 -5.56 20.64 -12.72
CA GLU A 227 -6.17 21.86 -13.29
C GLU A 227 -7.28 21.55 -14.29
N GLN A 228 -7.12 20.53 -15.13
CA GLN A 228 -8.14 20.17 -16.11
C GLN A 228 -9.45 19.62 -15.50
N TRP A 229 -9.45 19.24 -14.22
CA TRP A 229 -10.60 18.65 -13.51
C TRP A 229 -10.91 19.34 -12.19
N SER A 230 -10.26 20.46 -11.87
CA SER A 230 -10.38 21.11 -10.56
C SER A 230 -11.78 21.68 -10.30
N ASP A 231 -12.54 21.93 -11.37
CA ASP A 231 -13.92 22.44 -11.36
C ASP A 231 -14.91 21.44 -12.01
N ALA A 232 -14.51 20.17 -12.13
CA ALA A 232 -15.36 19.13 -12.71
C ALA A 232 -16.65 18.95 -11.89
N PRO A 233 -17.77 18.56 -12.51
CA PRO A 233 -18.93 18.06 -11.78
C PRO A 233 -18.57 16.90 -10.85
N ILE A 234 -19.16 16.90 -9.65
CA ILE A 234 -19.02 15.86 -8.63
C ILE A 234 -20.30 15.05 -8.56
N HIS A 235 -20.16 13.73 -8.66
CA HIS A 235 -21.24 12.76 -8.50
C HIS A 235 -20.90 11.79 -7.38
N THR A 236 -21.74 11.75 -6.35
CA THR A 236 -21.60 10.74 -5.30
C THR A 236 -21.95 9.37 -5.88
N ALA A 237 -20.93 8.54 -6.08
CA ALA A 237 -21.05 7.20 -6.62
C ALA A 237 -20.21 6.24 -5.80
N LYS A 238 -20.67 4.98 -5.69
CA LYS A 238 -19.87 3.91 -5.11
C LYS A 238 -19.35 3.03 -6.24
N LEU A 239 -18.06 2.73 -6.21
CA LEU A 239 -17.48 1.69 -7.04
C LEU A 239 -17.70 0.36 -6.32
N ASP A 240 -18.45 -0.53 -6.96
CA ASP A 240 -18.66 -1.88 -6.45
C ASP A 240 -17.63 -2.83 -7.07
N PHE A 241 -17.08 -3.71 -6.24
CA PHE A 241 -16.09 -4.70 -6.67
C PHE A 241 -16.79 -6.06 -6.86
N PRO A 242 -16.40 -6.82 -7.90
CA PRO A 242 -17.06 -8.07 -8.21
C PRO A 242 -16.85 -9.10 -7.10
N GLY A 243 -17.88 -9.89 -6.79
CA GLY A 243 -17.77 -11.03 -5.87
C GLY A 243 -17.82 -10.71 -4.37
N PHE A 244 -18.00 -9.44 -3.99
CA PHE A 244 -18.28 -9.04 -2.61
C PHE A 244 -19.78 -8.85 -2.37
N HIS A 245 -20.18 -9.03 -1.12
CA HIS A 245 -21.57 -9.03 -0.71
C HIS A 245 -21.96 -7.73 0.03
N SER A 246 -23.19 -7.33 -0.16
CA SER A 246 -23.85 -6.26 0.57
C SER A 246 -24.58 -6.79 1.81
N LEU A 247 -25.26 -5.90 2.54
CA LEU A 247 -25.99 -6.24 3.76
C LEU A 247 -27.01 -7.35 3.50
N GLN A 248 -26.89 -8.46 4.24
CA GLN A 248 -27.82 -9.61 4.24
C GLN A 248 -27.86 -10.43 2.94
N ASP A 249 -26.90 -10.28 2.03
CA ASP A 249 -26.81 -11.13 0.83
C ASP A 249 -26.62 -12.61 1.16
N VAL A 250 -25.97 -12.93 2.29
CA VAL A 250 -25.70 -14.30 2.74
C VAL A 250 -26.48 -14.58 4.03
N PRO A 251 -27.34 -15.61 4.07
CA PRO A 251 -28.08 -15.96 5.27
C PRO A 251 -27.18 -16.16 6.49
N GLY A 252 -27.51 -15.48 7.60
CA GLY A 252 -26.79 -15.60 8.87
C GLY A 252 -25.53 -14.74 8.98
N ASN A 253 -25.16 -13.98 7.94
CA ASN A 253 -24.04 -13.04 7.99
C ASN A 253 -24.51 -11.63 7.61
N THR A 254 -23.95 -10.64 8.30
CA THR A 254 -24.11 -9.22 7.94
C THR A 254 -22.76 -8.70 7.47
N PHE A 255 -22.71 -8.08 6.30
CA PHE A 255 -21.50 -7.49 5.74
C PHE A 255 -21.64 -5.98 5.65
N LEU A 256 -20.62 -5.26 6.08
CA LEU A 256 -20.43 -3.87 5.71
C LEU A 256 -19.62 -3.85 4.41
N THR A 257 -19.97 -2.95 3.49
CA THR A 257 -19.13 -2.68 2.33
C THR A 257 -18.39 -1.39 2.59
N ASP A 258 -17.13 -1.50 3.01
CA ASP A 258 -16.25 -0.34 2.99
C ASP A 258 -16.00 0.12 1.56
N ALA A 259 -15.84 1.43 1.37
CA ALA A 259 -15.47 2.01 0.10
C ALA A 259 -13.98 1.79 -0.17
N SER A 260 -13.45 0.60 0.09
CA SER A 260 -12.04 0.29 -0.03
C SER A 260 -11.88 -1.14 -0.54
N ILE A 261 -10.75 -1.42 -1.16
CA ILE A 261 -10.34 -2.78 -1.48
C ILE A 261 -8.91 -2.99 -0.98
N THR A 262 -8.70 -4.07 -0.24
CA THR A 262 -7.36 -4.53 0.13
C THR A 262 -7.01 -5.74 -0.70
N VAL A 263 -5.89 -5.66 -1.39
CA VAL A 263 -5.28 -6.78 -2.11
C VAL A 263 -4.10 -7.27 -1.31
N ILE A 264 -4.05 -8.56 -1.02
CA ILE A 264 -2.94 -9.21 -0.35
C ILE A 264 -2.33 -10.20 -1.34
N PHE A 265 -1.13 -9.87 -1.79
CA PHE A 265 -0.30 -10.79 -2.54
C PHE A 265 0.36 -11.75 -1.56
N ILE A 266 0.12 -13.06 -1.70
CA ILE A 266 0.65 -14.11 -0.81
C ILE A 266 1.52 -15.06 -1.64
N ARG A 267 2.64 -15.54 -1.10
CA ARG A 267 3.49 -16.51 -1.79
C ARG A 267 2.71 -17.76 -2.24
N ASN A 268 2.98 -18.22 -3.46
CA ASN A 268 2.20 -19.25 -4.16
C ASN A 268 2.31 -20.68 -3.59
N ASP A 269 3.29 -20.94 -2.72
CA ASP A 269 3.41 -22.17 -1.93
C ASP A 269 2.46 -22.19 -0.71
N VAL A 270 1.97 -21.03 -0.28
CA VAL A 270 0.92 -20.90 0.75
C VAL A 270 -0.46 -20.79 0.12
N LEU A 271 -0.64 -19.84 -0.81
CA LEU A 271 -1.92 -19.60 -1.49
C LEU A 271 -1.87 -20.19 -2.90
N THR A 272 -2.73 -21.15 -3.19
CA THR A 272 -2.65 -21.92 -4.46
C THR A 272 -3.42 -21.28 -5.62
N ALA A 273 -4.42 -20.45 -5.31
CA ALA A 273 -5.25 -19.76 -6.29
C ALA A 273 -5.82 -18.47 -5.68
N PRO A 274 -6.22 -17.48 -6.49
CA PRO A 274 -6.92 -16.30 -5.99
C PRO A 274 -8.15 -16.66 -5.15
N ALA A 275 -8.46 -15.83 -4.17
CA ALA A 275 -9.65 -15.95 -3.36
C ALA A 275 -10.10 -14.58 -2.88
N GLN A 276 -11.39 -14.39 -2.68
CA GLN A 276 -11.94 -13.22 -2.04
C GLN A 276 -12.41 -13.61 -0.66
N ILE A 277 -12.13 -12.79 0.33
CA ILE A 277 -12.67 -12.93 1.66
C ILE A 277 -13.34 -11.64 2.07
N GLN A 278 -14.42 -11.77 2.82
CA GLN A 278 -15.12 -10.61 3.37
C GLN A 278 -15.30 -10.77 4.87
N LEU A 279 -14.96 -9.71 5.60
CA LEU A 279 -15.17 -9.66 7.05
C LEU A 279 -16.63 -9.35 7.35
N THR A 280 -17.19 -10.00 8.37
CA THR A 280 -18.52 -9.65 8.86
C THR A 280 -18.54 -8.28 9.52
N GLU A 281 -19.71 -7.69 9.64
CA GLU A 281 -19.95 -6.50 10.48
C GLU A 281 -19.43 -6.72 11.90
N GLU A 282 -19.68 -7.89 12.49
CA GLU A 282 -19.19 -8.25 13.82
C GLU A 282 -17.64 -8.21 13.90
N SER A 283 -16.97 -8.78 12.91
CA SER A 283 -15.50 -8.74 12.81
C SER A 283 -14.98 -7.33 12.61
N TYR A 284 -15.75 -6.50 11.88
CA TYR A 284 -15.44 -5.09 11.69
C TYR A 284 -15.57 -4.32 13.01
N ILE A 285 -16.66 -4.44 13.77
CA ILE A 285 -16.84 -3.70 15.03
C ILE A 285 -15.95 -4.22 16.17
N HIS A 286 -15.39 -5.42 16.04
CA HIS A 286 -14.49 -6.05 17.01
C HIS A 286 -13.14 -6.43 16.37
N PRO A 287 -12.36 -5.43 15.91
CA PRO A 287 -11.11 -5.68 15.22
C PRO A 287 -10.09 -6.46 16.07
N GLY A 288 -9.25 -7.25 15.41
CA GLY A 288 -8.19 -8.03 16.05
C GLY A 288 -8.65 -9.36 16.65
N ASN A 289 -9.96 -9.63 16.70
CA ASN A 289 -10.53 -10.88 17.19
C ASN A 289 -11.23 -11.69 16.07
N TYR A 290 -10.53 -11.92 14.97
CA TYR A 290 -11.08 -12.61 13.79
C TYR A 290 -11.15 -14.12 14.00
N LEU A 291 -12.19 -14.66 14.62
CA LEU A 291 -12.34 -16.12 14.76
C LEU A 291 -12.53 -16.83 13.41
N ASN A 292 -13.14 -16.14 12.45
CA ASN A 292 -13.25 -16.56 11.05
C ASN A 292 -13.38 -15.32 10.14
N VAL A 293 -13.34 -15.55 8.82
CA VAL A 293 -13.81 -14.57 7.83
C VAL A 293 -15.24 -14.96 7.44
N GLY A 294 -16.13 -13.99 7.27
CA GLY A 294 -17.56 -14.23 7.06
C GLY A 294 -17.90 -14.86 5.72
N TYR A 295 -17.22 -14.42 4.66
CA TYR A 295 -17.36 -14.96 3.31
C TYR A 295 -16.02 -15.34 2.72
N LYS A 296 -16.04 -16.36 1.85
CA LYS A 296 -14.92 -16.81 1.02
C LYS A 296 -15.45 -17.20 -0.36
N SER A 297 -14.87 -16.69 -1.44
CA SER A 297 -15.30 -17.06 -2.81
C SER A 297 -14.98 -18.51 -3.19
N ARG A 298 -14.06 -19.15 -2.47
CA ARG A 298 -13.77 -20.58 -2.53
C ARG A 298 -13.43 -21.12 -1.15
N THR A 299 -13.45 -22.44 -1.01
CA THR A 299 -12.87 -23.09 0.16
C THR A 299 -11.37 -22.82 0.19
N LEU A 300 -10.89 -22.29 1.32
CA LEU A 300 -9.47 -22.18 1.64
C LEU A 300 -9.03 -23.48 2.32
N THR A 301 -7.80 -23.93 2.06
CA THR A 301 -7.20 -25.00 2.87
C THR A 301 -6.98 -24.53 4.30
N ASP A 302 -6.78 -25.46 5.24
CA ASP A 302 -6.50 -25.11 6.64
C ASP A 302 -5.26 -24.21 6.75
N SER A 303 -4.19 -24.52 6.02
CA SER A 303 -2.97 -23.72 5.98
C SER A 303 -3.19 -22.31 5.39
N GLU A 304 -3.94 -22.19 4.29
CA GLU A 304 -4.31 -20.89 3.71
C GLU A 304 -5.11 -20.06 4.73
N ASN A 305 -6.08 -20.69 5.38
CA ASN A 305 -6.96 -20.04 6.34
C ASN A 305 -6.19 -19.58 7.59
N ASP A 306 -5.33 -20.42 8.14
CA ASP A 306 -4.55 -20.12 9.34
C ASP A 306 -3.53 -19.00 9.08
N PHE A 307 -2.88 -19.01 7.92
CA PHE A 307 -1.97 -17.95 7.50
C PHE A 307 -2.70 -16.60 7.41
N VAL A 308 -3.83 -16.56 6.70
CA VAL A 308 -4.62 -15.34 6.51
C VAL A 308 -5.21 -14.83 7.82
N LEU A 309 -5.79 -15.71 8.65
CA LEU A 309 -6.34 -15.31 9.94
C LEU A 309 -5.25 -14.85 10.91
N SER A 310 -4.08 -15.50 10.91
CA SER A 310 -2.94 -15.06 11.72
C SER A 310 -2.56 -13.63 11.35
N MET A 311 -2.34 -13.36 10.06
CA MET A 311 -2.04 -12.02 9.58
C MET A 311 -3.13 -11.03 10.01
N LEU A 312 -4.40 -11.24 9.64
CA LEU A 312 -5.47 -10.29 9.93
C LEU A 312 -5.60 -9.96 11.43
N ARG A 313 -5.49 -10.96 12.32
CA ARG A 313 -5.55 -10.76 13.79
C ARG A 313 -4.40 -9.92 14.30
N GLN A 314 -3.20 -10.19 13.80
CA GLN A 314 -1.96 -9.71 14.36
C GLN A 314 -1.50 -8.38 13.75
N SER A 315 -1.84 -8.12 12.49
CA SER A 315 -1.49 -6.88 11.79
C SER A 315 -2.48 -5.74 11.99
N TYR A 316 -3.50 -5.88 12.83
CA TYR A 316 -4.37 -4.75 13.17
C TYR A 316 -3.56 -3.58 13.76
N PRO A 317 -3.79 -2.33 13.32
CA PRO A 317 -4.84 -1.86 12.40
C PRO A 317 -4.52 -1.85 10.90
N LEU A 318 -3.37 -2.31 10.45
CA LEU A 318 -2.88 -2.16 9.06
C LEU A 318 -3.74 -2.86 7.99
N THR A 319 -4.31 -4.02 8.32
CA THR A 319 -5.12 -4.82 7.37
C THR A 319 -6.62 -4.76 7.67
N TYR A 320 -7.06 -3.71 8.36
CA TYR A 320 -8.44 -3.57 8.81
C TYR A 320 -9.35 -3.01 7.69
N ARG A 321 -9.81 -3.89 6.80
CA ARG A 321 -10.76 -3.59 5.71
C ARG A 321 -11.72 -4.76 5.50
N THR A 322 -12.92 -4.46 5.00
CA THR A 322 -13.99 -5.47 4.87
C THR A 322 -13.85 -6.29 3.59
N ASN A 323 -13.43 -5.67 2.49
CA ASN A 323 -13.27 -6.32 1.19
C ASN A 323 -11.80 -6.66 0.94
N ILE A 324 -11.44 -7.94 1.04
CA ILE A 324 -10.06 -8.40 0.88
C ILE A 324 -9.96 -9.41 -0.27
N LEU A 325 -9.03 -9.17 -1.18
CA LEU A 325 -8.66 -10.07 -2.26
C LEU A 325 -7.29 -10.67 -1.98
N LEU A 326 -7.21 -12.00 -2.09
CA LEU A 326 -5.98 -12.77 -1.95
C LEU A 326 -5.50 -13.16 -3.35
N ILE A 327 -4.27 -12.82 -3.70
CA ILE A 327 -3.67 -13.12 -5.00
C ILE A 327 -2.33 -13.85 -4.78
N PRO A 328 -2.11 -15.03 -5.38
CA PRO A 328 -0.82 -15.67 -5.28
C PRO A 328 0.24 -14.90 -6.10
N PHE A 329 1.45 -14.75 -5.56
CA PHE A 329 2.61 -14.26 -6.31
C PHE A 329 3.77 -15.25 -6.23
N ASP A 330 4.75 -15.07 -7.12
CA ASP A 330 5.92 -15.93 -7.22
C ASP A 330 6.94 -15.67 -6.10
N GLY A 331 6.57 -15.98 -4.85
CA GLY A 331 7.37 -15.83 -3.64
C GLY A 331 8.03 -17.13 -3.13
N PRO A 332 8.61 -17.08 -1.91
CA PRO A 332 8.95 -15.87 -1.18
C PRO A 332 10.04 -15.04 -1.89
N ILE A 333 10.13 -13.75 -1.58
CA ILE A 333 11.13 -12.84 -2.16
C ILE A 333 11.96 -12.25 -1.04
N THR A 334 13.28 -12.41 -1.10
CA THR A 334 14.16 -11.88 -0.07
C THR A 334 14.72 -10.53 -0.48
N ILE A 335 14.53 -9.52 0.37
CA ILE A 335 15.21 -8.23 0.27
C ILE A 335 16.46 -8.28 1.15
N VAL A 336 17.63 -8.13 0.53
CA VAL A 336 18.92 -8.15 1.21
C VAL A 336 19.46 -6.73 1.37
N PHE A 337 20.13 -6.47 2.49
CA PHE A 337 20.70 -5.14 2.80
C PHE A 337 22.18 -5.01 2.42
N GLU A 338 22.88 -6.13 2.38
CA GLU A 338 24.28 -6.25 1.97
C GLU A 338 24.43 -7.37 0.93
N GLY A 339 25.49 -7.29 0.12
CA GLY A 339 25.76 -8.25 -0.94
C GLY A 339 25.22 -7.82 -2.31
N GLU A 340 24.79 -8.79 -3.11
CA GLU A 340 24.38 -8.60 -4.51
C GLU A 340 23.02 -9.27 -4.78
N THR A 341 22.31 -8.75 -5.77
CA THR A 341 21.07 -9.36 -6.27
C THR A 341 21.38 -10.72 -6.92
N ASN A 342 20.64 -11.76 -6.50
CA ASN A 342 20.63 -13.08 -7.12
C ASN A 342 19.20 -13.43 -7.56
N LEU A 343 18.95 -13.33 -8.88
CA LEU A 343 17.64 -13.56 -9.47
C LEU A 343 17.17 -15.02 -9.35
N GLU A 344 18.09 -15.99 -9.46
CA GLU A 344 17.75 -17.42 -9.35
C GLU A 344 17.24 -17.78 -7.95
N GLN A 345 17.79 -17.10 -6.94
CA GLN A 345 17.39 -17.28 -5.54
C GLN A 345 16.29 -16.32 -5.10
N LYS A 346 15.75 -15.48 -6.02
CA LYS A 346 14.80 -14.40 -5.70
C LYS A 346 15.28 -13.48 -4.56
N ARG A 347 16.60 -13.24 -4.50
CA ARG A 347 17.24 -12.35 -3.52
C ARG A 347 17.59 -11.04 -4.20
N PHE A 348 17.05 -9.93 -3.70
CA PHE A 348 17.20 -8.63 -4.34
C PHE A 348 17.81 -7.61 -3.39
N LEU A 349 18.89 -6.95 -3.83
CA LEU A 349 19.53 -5.91 -3.04
C LEU A 349 18.65 -4.67 -2.99
N TRP A 350 18.18 -4.28 -1.80
CA TRP A 350 17.14 -3.27 -1.58
C TRP A 350 17.25 -2.01 -2.46
N LYS A 351 18.46 -1.45 -2.62
CA LYS A 351 18.69 -0.21 -3.37
C LYS A 351 18.44 -0.36 -4.87
N GLU A 352 18.52 -1.58 -5.38
CA GLU A 352 18.34 -1.95 -6.78
C GLU A 352 16.98 -2.57 -7.06
N THR A 353 16.06 -2.55 -6.10
CA THR A 353 14.78 -3.27 -6.20
C THR A 353 13.58 -2.32 -6.26
N ASP A 354 12.59 -2.68 -7.08
CA ASP A 354 11.29 -2.03 -7.15
C ASP A 354 10.18 -3.10 -7.09
N ILE A 355 9.12 -2.83 -6.32
CA ILE A 355 7.90 -3.64 -6.33
C ILE A 355 6.94 -2.98 -7.33
N GLN A 356 6.63 -3.68 -8.41
CA GLN A 356 5.69 -3.20 -9.42
C GLN A 356 4.35 -3.88 -9.24
N ILE A 357 3.29 -3.08 -9.14
CA ILE A 357 1.92 -3.56 -9.13
C ILE A 357 1.26 -3.10 -10.42
N GLY A 358 0.90 -4.07 -11.26
CA GLY A 358 0.26 -3.84 -12.55
C GLY A 358 -1.26 -3.97 -12.44
N PHE A 359 -2.00 -3.12 -13.14
CA PHE A 359 -3.47 -3.18 -13.32
C PHE A 359 -3.84 -2.68 -14.72
N ASP A 360 -5.03 -2.97 -15.20
CA ASP A 360 -5.56 -2.52 -16.49
C ASP A 360 -6.74 -1.55 -16.28
N LEU A 361 -6.49 -0.26 -16.49
CA LEU A 361 -7.53 0.78 -16.43
C LEU A 361 -8.32 0.93 -17.72
N SER A 362 -7.84 0.40 -18.85
CA SER A 362 -8.54 0.54 -20.14
C SER A 362 -9.84 -0.25 -20.20
N ASN A 363 -10.05 -1.13 -19.23
CA ASN A 363 -11.21 -2.02 -19.16
C ASN A 363 -11.76 -2.10 -17.73
N ILE A 364 -11.69 -0.98 -17.00
CA ILE A 364 -11.91 -0.94 -15.56
C ILE A 364 -13.38 -1.16 -15.16
N ILE A 365 -14.34 -0.84 -16.04
CA ILE A 365 -15.79 -0.90 -15.76
C ILE A 365 -16.43 -2.09 -16.50
N ASP A 366 -17.31 -2.81 -15.81
CA ASP A 366 -18.26 -3.71 -16.47
C ASP A 366 -19.31 -2.89 -17.20
N THR A 367 -19.28 -2.92 -18.54
CA THR A 367 -20.13 -2.07 -19.41
C THR A 367 -21.55 -2.63 -19.60
N ASP A 368 -21.88 -3.75 -18.98
CA ASP A 368 -23.24 -4.25 -18.93
C ASP A 368 -24.14 -3.21 -18.21
N PRO A 369 -25.15 -2.64 -18.90
CA PRO A 369 -26.02 -1.61 -18.34
C PRO A 369 -26.83 -2.08 -17.12
N THR A 370 -26.94 -3.39 -16.90
CA THR A 370 -27.59 -3.97 -15.71
C THR A 370 -26.70 -3.97 -14.47
N LYS A 371 -25.38 -3.84 -14.66
CA LYS A 371 -24.38 -3.84 -13.59
C LYS A 371 -23.78 -2.45 -13.37
N SER A 372 -23.68 -1.65 -14.43
CA SER A 372 -23.18 -0.28 -14.36
C SER A 372 -24.07 0.65 -15.18
N SER A 373 -24.43 1.80 -14.58
CA SER A 373 -25.30 2.79 -15.21
C SER A 373 -24.98 4.19 -14.69
N LEU A 374 -24.81 5.14 -15.61
CA LEU A 374 -24.68 6.56 -15.27
C LEU A 374 -25.95 7.13 -14.62
N GLU A 375 -27.13 6.67 -15.05
CA GLU A 375 -28.41 7.15 -14.50
C GLU A 375 -28.56 6.80 -13.02
N ASN A 376 -28.08 5.62 -12.62
CA ASN A 376 -28.15 5.14 -11.24
C ASN A 376 -26.85 5.40 -10.45
N LEU A 377 -25.86 6.06 -11.05
CA LEU A 377 -24.52 6.29 -10.47
C LEU A 377 -23.89 4.99 -9.91
N SER A 378 -24.14 3.88 -10.60
CA SER A 378 -23.69 2.55 -10.22
C SER A 378 -22.57 2.11 -11.15
N PHE A 379 -21.44 1.73 -10.58
CA PHE A 379 -20.25 1.36 -11.32
C PHE A 379 -19.71 0.04 -10.77
N MET A 380 -20.00 -1.06 -11.46
CA MET A 380 -19.38 -2.36 -11.18
C MET A 380 -18.00 -2.40 -11.84
N MET A 381 -16.97 -2.58 -11.03
CA MET A 381 -15.60 -2.77 -11.53
C MET A 381 -15.50 -4.12 -12.23
N LYS A 382 -14.77 -4.14 -13.35
CA LYS A 382 -14.56 -5.37 -14.10
C LYS A 382 -13.59 -6.29 -13.37
N GLY A 383 -14.02 -7.52 -13.15
CA GLY A 383 -13.20 -8.62 -12.65
C GLY A 383 -12.75 -9.56 -13.75
N ASP A 384 -11.65 -10.26 -13.52
CA ASP A 384 -11.29 -11.46 -14.29
C ASP A 384 -12.20 -12.66 -13.90
N THR A 385 -11.87 -13.85 -14.38
CA THR A 385 -12.62 -15.08 -14.06
C THR A 385 -12.59 -15.47 -12.59
N ASN A 386 -11.67 -14.91 -11.80
CA ASN A 386 -11.55 -15.11 -10.36
C ASN A 386 -12.05 -13.88 -9.57
N ASN A 387 -12.75 -12.96 -10.24
CA ASN A 387 -13.19 -11.67 -9.71
C ASN A 387 -12.04 -10.79 -9.17
N VAL A 388 -10.81 -10.96 -9.68
CA VAL A 388 -9.72 -10.00 -9.43
C VAL A 388 -10.02 -8.73 -10.24
N PRO A 389 -10.28 -7.57 -9.60
CA PRO A 389 -10.53 -6.36 -10.33
C PRO A 389 -9.25 -5.87 -11.01
N PHE A 390 -9.41 -5.23 -12.17
CA PHE A 390 -8.31 -4.58 -12.91
C PHE A 390 -7.19 -5.52 -13.36
N GLY A 391 -7.36 -6.85 -13.32
CA GLY A 391 -6.29 -7.79 -13.66
C GLY A 391 -5.03 -7.61 -12.81
N MET A 392 -5.20 -7.19 -11.55
CA MET A 392 -4.09 -6.83 -10.66
C MET A 392 -3.07 -7.95 -10.50
N ASN A 393 -1.79 -7.60 -10.60
CA ASN A 393 -0.68 -8.50 -10.33
C ASN A 393 0.50 -7.75 -9.68
N MET A 394 1.39 -8.48 -9.04
CA MET A 394 2.60 -7.95 -8.42
C MET A 394 3.83 -8.64 -8.98
N LYS A 395 4.91 -7.88 -9.17
CA LYS A 395 6.25 -8.37 -9.50
C LYS A 395 7.29 -7.60 -8.69
N VAL A 396 8.37 -8.28 -8.34
CA VAL A 396 9.56 -7.61 -7.82
C VAL A 396 10.61 -7.63 -8.91
N VAL A 397 11.12 -6.44 -9.25
CA VAL A 397 12.04 -6.26 -10.36
C VAL A 397 13.29 -5.54 -9.91
N ARG A 398 14.38 -5.74 -10.64
CA ARG A 398 15.57 -4.90 -10.50
C ARG A 398 15.29 -3.57 -11.20
N LYS A 399 15.57 -2.45 -10.54
CA LYS A 399 15.50 -1.10 -11.12
C LYS A 399 16.35 -1.07 -12.39
N GLU A 400 15.79 -0.55 -13.47
CA GLU A 400 16.57 -0.24 -14.65
C GLU A 400 17.54 0.89 -14.30
N ILE A 401 18.82 0.55 -14.16
CA ILE A 401 19.86 1.58 -14.07
C ILE A 401 19.98 2.14 -15.48
N GLY A 402 19.37 3.30 -15.70
CA GLY A 402 19.59 4.08 -16.91
C GLY A 402 21.09 4.27 -17.08
N ILE A 403 21.70 3.54 -18.01
CA ILE A 403 23.04 3.84 -18.48
C ILE A 403 22.87 5.16 -19.24
N SER A 404 23.17 6.29 -18.60
CA SER A 404 23.38 7.53 -19.34
C SER A 404 24.49 7.24 -20.34
N LYS A 405 24.13 7.15 -21.62
CA LYS A 405 25.11 7.12 -22.70
C LYS A 405 25.72 8.49 -22.88
#